data_AF-A0A0A8F2C3-F1
#
_entry.id   AF-A0A0A8F2C3-F1
#
_cell.length_a   1.000
_cell.length_b   1.000
_cell.length_c   1.000
_cell.angle_alpha   90.00
_cell.angle_beta   90.00
_cell.angle_gamma   90.00
#
_symmetry.space_group_name_H-M   'P 1'
#
loop_
_entity.id
_entity.type
_entity.pdbx_description
1 polymer ?
#
loop_
_entity_poly.entity_id
_entity_poly.type
_entity_poly.pdbx_seq_one_letter_code
_entity_poly.pdbx_strand_id
1 'polypeptide(L)'
;MSDTPIPDFSHLDGGEEQQALDAVQEVVSWYNTQIAAEHRAPVPDEERIEELKAARQAALDDQQRLETAGPQKTARIAALYAARLKELTTS
;
A
#
# COMPACT_ATOMS: atom_id res chain seq x y z
N MET A 1 -39.90 -18.49 -22.45
CA MET A 1 -38.45 -18.49 -22.21
C MET A 1 -38.17 -17.25 -21.40
N SER A 2 -37.76 -17.40 -20.14
CA SER A 2 -37.49 -16.26 -19.26
C SER A 2 -36.02 -15.92 -19.41
N ASP A 3 -35.72 -14.83 -20.11
CA ASP A 3 -34.38 -14.22 -20.09
C ASP A 3 -34.15 -13.66 -18.68
N THR A 4 -33.49 -14.45 -17.85
CA THR A 4 -32.94 -13.96 -16.59
C THR A 4 -31.73 -13.09 -16.95
N PRO A 5 -31.70 -11.78 -16.62
CA PRO A 5 -30.50 -11.00 -16.81
C PRO A 5 -29.40 -11.63 -15.96
N ILE A 6 -28.33 -12.08 -16.63
CA ILE A 6 -27.12 -12.57 -15.99
C ILE A 6 -26.62 -11.41 -15.09
N PRO A 7 -26.45 -11.62 -13.77
CA PRO A 7 -25.91 -10.59 -12.92
C PRO A 7 -24.51 -10.21 -13.43
N ASP A 8 -24.30 -8.94 -13.72
CA ASP A 8 -23.00 -8.42 -14.11
C ASP A 8 -22.09 -8.39 -12.86
N PHE A 9 -21.21 -9.36 -12.75
CA PHE A 9 -20.21 -9.49 -11.69
C PHE A 9 -18.92 -8.71 -12.00
N SER A 10 -18.90 -7.86 -13.04
CA SER A 10 -17.75 -6.97 -13.34
C SER A 10 -17.51 -5.91 -12.26
N HIS A 11 -18.47 -5.75 -11.34
CA HIS A 11 -18.37 -4.96 -10.09
C HIS A 11 -17.98 -5.81 -8.86
N LEU A 12 -17.52 -7.05 -9.01
CA LEU A 12 -16.82 -7.77 -7.94
C LEU A 12 -15.43 -7.13 -7.75
N ASP A 13 -15.49 -5.94 -7.13
CA ASP A 13 -14.49 -4.91 -6.91
C ASP A 13 -13.38 -5.34 -5.93
N GLY A 14 -13.03 -6.62 -5.93
CA GLY A 14 -11.89 -7.13 -5.16
C GLY A 14 -10.55 -6.87 -5.84
N GLY A 15 -10.54 -6.50 -7.12
CA GLY A 15 -9.31 -6.27 -7.88
C GLY A 15 -8.57 -5.01 -7.44
N GLU A 16 -9.26 -3.88 -7.37
CA GLU A 16 -8.64 -2.59 -7.01
C GLU A 16 -8.31 -2.52 -5.52
N GLU A 17 -9.17 -3.09 -4.67
CA GLU A 17 -8.91 -3.21 -3.22
C GLU A 17 -7.72 -4.12 -2.95
N GLN A 18 -7.66 -5.31 -3.57
CA GLN A 18 -6.53 -6.22 -3.41
C GLN A 18 -5.24 -5.59 -3.94
N GLN A 19 -5.27 -4.91 -5.10
CA GLN A 19 -4.11 -4.21 -5.63
C GLN A 19 -3.65 -3.07 -4.71
N ALA A 20 -4.57 -2.33 -4.10
CA ALA A 20 -4.24 -1.28 -3.13
C ALA A 20 -3.58 -1.88 -1.89
N LEU A 21 -4.13 -2.97 -1.36
CA LEU A 21 -3.61 -3.68 -0.19
C LEU A 21 -2.21 -4.25 -0.48
N ASP A 22 -2.03 -4.90 -1.62
CA ASP A 22 -0.76 -5.49 -2.04
C ASP A 22 0.32 -4.40 -2.16
N ALA A 23 -0.01 -3.28 -2.83
CA ALA A 23 0.92 -2.16 -2.99
C ALA A 23 1.32 -1.53 -1.65
N VAL A 24 0.35 -1.34 -0.74
CA VAL A 24 0.62 -0.82 0.61
C VAL A 24 1.50 -1.78 1.40
N GLN A 25 1.21 -3.09 1.36
CA GLN A 25 2.00 -4.11 2.06
C GLN A 25 3.44 -4.17 1.55
N GLU A 26 3.65 -4.05 0.24
CA GLU A 26 4.99 -4.04 -0.35
C GLU A 26 5.80 -2.82 0.13
N VAL A 27 5.19 -1.64 0.18
CA VAL A 27 5.83 -0.42 0.72
C VAL A 27 6.14 -0.56 2.22
N VAL A 28 5.23 -1.12 3.02
CA VAL A 28 5.49 -1.41 4.44
C VAL A 28 6.67 -2.37 4.60
N SER A 29 6.73 -3.42 3.78
CA SER A 29 7.83 -4.39 3.76
C SER A 29 9.16 -3.74 3.38
N TRP A 30 9.15 -2.83 2.40
CA TRP A 30 10.32 -2.03 2.03
C TRP A 30 10.80 -1.18 3.20
N TYR A 31 9.92 -0.45 3.88
CA TYR A 31 10.30 0.35 5.06
C TYR A 31 10.88 -0.51 6.19
N ASN A 32 10.31 -1.70 6.46
CA ASN A 32 10.87 -2.61 7.45
C ASN A 32 12.31 -3.02 7.10
N THR A 33 12.55 -3.33 5.82
CA THR A 33 13.87 -3.71 5.31
C THR A 33 14.86 -2.57 5.47
N GLN A 34 14.47 -1.35 5.11
CA GLN A 34 15.31 -0.16 5.24
C GLN A 34 15.64 0.16 6.70
N ILE A 35 14.65 0.16 7.59
CA ILE A 35 14.86 0.39 9.02
C ILE A 35 15.85 -0.65 9.59
N ALA A 36 15.67 -1.92 9.23
CA ALA A 36 16.59 -2.98 9.66
C ALA A 36 18.00 -2.81 9.08
N ALA A 37 18.13 -2.29 7.86
CA ALA A 37 19.42 -2.00 7.24
C ALA A 37 20.13 -0.83 7.95
N GLU A 38 19.43 0.26 8.22
CA GLU A 38 19.97 1.43 8.95
C GLU A 38 20.44 1.05 10.35
N HIS A 39 19.66 0.24 11.08
CA HIS A 39 20.07 -0.27 12.40
C HIS A 39 21.31 -1.16 12.38
N ARG A 40 21.60 -1.81 11.24
CA ARG A 40 22.78 -2.67 11.07
C ARG A 40 23.99 -1.91 10.51
N ALA A 41 23.81 -0.64 10.15
CA ALA A 41 24.90 0.19 9.63
C ALA A 41 25.95 0.43 10.72
N PRO A 42 27.24 0.59 10.34
CA PRO A 42 28.32 0.89 11.31
C PRO A 42 28.09 2.18 12.10
N VAL A 43 27.38 3.15 11.52
CA VAL A 43 26.92 4.37 12.18
C VAL A 43 25.44 4.53 11.80
N PRO A 44 24.50 4.15 12.69
CA PRO A 44 23.08 4.31 12.44
C PRO A 44 22.70 5.78 12.30
N ASP A 45 21.88 6.10 11.30
CA ASP A 45 21.27 7.40 11.13
C ASP A 45 19.90 7.42 11.84
N GLU A 46 19.88 7.93 13.08
CA GLU A 46 18.69 8.00 13.91
C GLU A 46 17.58 8.86 13.28
N GLU A 47 17.94 9.96 12.61
CA GLU A 47 16.96 10.86 11.96
C GLU A 47 16.27 10.11 10.81
N ARG A 48 17.06 9.45 9.96
CA ARG A 48 16.55 8.62 8.87
C ARG A 48 15.69 7.46 9.38
N ILE A 49 16.08 6.82 10.47
CA ILE A 49 15.30 5.74 11.09
C ILE A 49 13.93 6.25 11.54
N GLU A 50 13.86 7.41 12.19
CA GLU A 50 12.58 8.00 12.62
C GLU A 50 11.71 8.43 11.43
N GLU A 51 12.30 8.98 10.36
CA GLU A 51 11.58 9.28 9.11
C GLU A 51 10.97 8.01 8.50
N LEU A 52 11.75 6.93 8.41
CA LEU A 52 11.29 5.64 7.88
C LEU A 52 10.17 5.04 8.75
N LYS A 53 10.26 5.16 10.08
CA LYS A 53 9.20 4.71 11.01
C LYS A 53 7.92 5.51 10.83
N ALA A 54 8.02 6.84 10.72
CA ALA A 54 6.86 7.71 10.50
C ALA A 54 6.16 7.39 9.16
N ALA A 55 6.95 7.22 8.09
CA ALA A 55 6.43 6.85 6.77
C ALA A 55 5.78 5.46 6.77
N ARG A 56 6.38 4.49 7.49
CA ARG A 56 5.79 3.16 7.70
C ARG A 56 4.47 3.23 8.46
N GLN A 57 4.38 4.06 9.49
CA GLN A 57 3.13 4.19 10.26
C GLN A 57 2.01 4.77 9.40
N ALA A 58 2.30 5.79 8.57
CA ALA A 58 1.33 6.32 7.63
C ALA A 58 0.81 5.23 6.66
N ALA A 59 1.70 4.35 6.19
CA ALA A 59 1.30 3.22 5.33
C ALA A 59 0.39 2.20 6.04
N LEU A 60 0.66 1.90 7.31
CA LEU A 60 -0.23 1.03 8.10
C LEU A 60 -1.59 1.67 8.39
N ASP A 61 -1.63 2.99 8.57
CA ASP A 61 -2.89 3.72 8.77
C ASP A 61 -3.72 3.72 7.48
N ASP A 62 -3.09 3.88 6.33
CA ASP A 62 -3.76 3.77 5.03
C ASP A 62 -4.22 2.34 4.73
N GLN A 63 -3.46 1.32 5.14
CA GLN A 63 -3.89 -0.07 5.07
C GLN A 63 -5.18 -0.32 5.86
N GLN A 64 -5.24 0.14 7.12
CA GLN A 64 -6.45 0.03 7.94
C GLN A 64 -7.64 0.80 7.34
N ARG A 65 -7.36 1.94 6.69
CA ARG A 65 -8.39 2.73 6.02
C ARG A 65 -8.95 2.04 4.79
N LEU A 66 -8.18 1.17 4.11
CA LEU A 66 -8.65 0.41 2.95
C LEU A 66 -9.76 -0.56 3.33
N GLU A 67 -9.69 -1.19 4.51
CA GLU A 67 -10.70 -2.15 5.01
C GLU A 67 -12.13 -1.58 5.10
N THR A 68 -12.25 -0.26 5.15
CA THR A 68 -13.54 0.46 5.24
C THR A 68 -13.70 1.53 4.15
N ALA A 69 -12.75 1.60 3.21
CA ALA A 69 -12.76 2.60 2.15
C ALA A 69 -13.80 2.25 1.09
N GLY A 70 -14.50 3.28 0.60
CA GLY A 70 -15.25 3.15 -0.65
C GLY A 70 -14.31 3.17 -1.87
N PRO A 71 -14.80 2.73 -3.05
CA PRO A 71 -13.96 2.49 -4.24
C PRO A 71 -13.11 3.70 -4.67
N GLN A 72 -13.65 4.92 -4.61
CA GLN A 72 -12.91 6.14 -4.96
C GLN A 72 -11.70 6.38 -4.05
N LYS A 73 -11.81 6.06 -2.76
CA LYS A 73 -10.71 6.22 -1.80
C LYS A 73 -9.69 5.11 -1.99
N THR A 74 -10.14 3.88 -2.26
CA THR A 74 -9.28 2.74 -2.60
C THR A 74 -8.43 3.04 -3.83
N ALA A 75 -9.02 3.48 -4.94
CA ALA A 75 -8.29 3.84 -6.16
C ALA A 75 -7.24 4.95 -5.92
N ARG A 76 -7.56 5.93 -5.06
CA ARG A 76 -6.60 7.00 -4.70
C ARG A 76 -5.41 6.47 -3.90
N ILE A 77 -5.67 5.60 -2.93
CA ILE A 77 -4.61 4.95 -2.14
C ILE A 77 -3.78 4.05 -3.06
N ALA A 78 -4.40 3.24 -3.92
CA ALA A 78 -3.70 2.40 -4.90
C ALA A 78 -2.74 3.22 -5.77
N ALA A 79 -3.21 4.32 -6.36
CA ALA A 79 -2.38 5.19 -7.20
C ALA A 79 -1.21 5.81 -6.43
N LEU A 80 -1.42 6.20 -5.17
CA LEU A 80 -0.38 6.75 -4.30
C LEU A 80 0.73 5.72 -4.03
N TYR A 81 0.35 4.50 -3.63
CA TYR A 81 1.34 3.47 -3.30
C TYR A 81 1.99 2.86 -4.55
N ALA A 82 1.30 2.79 -5.68
CA ALA A 82 1.92 2.43 -6.96
C ALA A 82 2.99 3.44 -7.39
N ALA A 83 2.72 4.75 -7.26
CA ALA A 83 3.71 5.78 -7.53
C ALA A 83 4.90 5.68 -6.55
N ARG A 84 4.62 5.45 -5.26
CA ARG A 84 5.64 5.27 -4.24
C ARG A 84 6.53 4.07 -4.54
N LEU A 85 5.97 2.90 -4.85
CA LEU A 85 6.75 1.71 -5.23
C LEU A 85 7.65 1.97 -6.42
N LYS A 86 7.17 2.70 -7.43
CA LYS A 86 8.00 3.08 -8.58
C LYS A 86 9.20 3.94 -8.15
N GLU A 87 9.00 4.92 -7.28
CA GLU A 87 10.10 5.75 -6.74
C GLU A 87 11.12 4.89 -5.96
N LEU A 88 10.63 3.94 -5.15
CA LEU A 88 11.46 3.09 -4.29
C LEU A 88 12.24 2.02 -5.06
N THR A 89 11.69 1.51 -6.15
CA THR A 89 12.30 0.45 -6.99
C THR A 89 13.19 1.00 -8.11
N THR A 90 13.03 2.27 -8.46
CA THR A 90 13.87 2.96 -9.45
C THR A 90 15.04 3.72 -8.81
N SER A 91 15.10 3.79 -7.48
CA SER A 91 16.20 4.42 -6.72
C SER A 91 17.37 3.47 -6.46
#